data_AF-A0ABD3D783-F1
#
_entry.id   AF-A0ABD3D783-F1
#
_cell.length_a   1.000
_cell.length_b   1.000
_cell.length_c   1.000
_cell.angle_alpha   90.00
_cell.angle_beta   90.00
_cell.angle_gamma   90.00
#
_symmetry.space_group_name_H-M   'P 1'
#
loop_
_entity.id
_entity.type
_entity.pdbx_description
1 polymer ?
#
loop_
_entity_poly.entity_id
_entity_poly.type
_entity_poly.pdbx_seq_one_letter_code
_entity_poly.pdbx_strand_id
1 'polypeptide(L)'
;MKKANPEAGFKEMSNLLATKWKTITAEEKKPYEEKYQTEKEAYLKIVGHEKREHEAMRLLEDEHRQKTAMELLDQYLQFIQEAEKDTKKPKDPLKPKQPMSAYFVFSNERRAALAGETKNVLEIAKITGEEWKNMTDKQKAPYEKIALRNKEKYMNEMEVYKQKIAEESASLKKEEEEFMKLQKQQAIKLLKKKEKTETLIKKTKEDRQKQKKEKGEKIVDPNKPMKPA
;
A
#
# COMPACT_ATOMS: atom_id res chain seq x y z
N MET A 1 9.67 -64.65 -20.56
CA MET A 1 8.75 -65.44 -19.70
C MET A 1 7.39 -65.60 -20.39
N LYS A 2 6.57 -64.56 -20.60
CA LYS A 2 5.26 -64.68 -21.28
C LYS A 2 5.35 -65.13 -22.75
N LYS A 3 6.44 -64.76 -23.45
CA LYS A 3 6.74 -65.21 -24.82
C LYS A 3 7.13 -66.70 -24.92
N ALA A 4 7.53 -67.32 -23.81
CA ALA A 4 7.97 -68.73 -23.75
C ALA A 4 6.88 -69.66 -23.21
N ASN A 5 5.91 -69.14 -22.42
CA ASN A 5 4.71 -69.83 -21.97
C ASN A 5 3.48 -68.97 -22.31
N PRO A 6 2.97 -69.04 -23.56
CA PRO A 6 1.91 -68.15 -24.03
C PRO A 6 0.54 -68.42 -23.37
N GLU A 7 0.28 -69.66 -22.94
CA GLU A 7 -1.00 -70.09 -22.34
C GLU A 7 -1.07 -69.94 -20.81
N ALA A 8 0.05 -69.63 -20.14
CA ALA A 8 0.09 -69.52 -18.68
C ALA A 8 -0.63 -68.24 -18.20
N GLY A 9 -1.52 -68.39 -17.22
CA GLY A 9 -2.29 -67.29 -16.64
C GLY A 9 -1.44 -66.34 -15.79
N PHE A 10 -1.91 -65.12 -15.52
CA PHE A 10 -1.17 -64.11 -14.73
C PHE A 10 -0.69 -64.65 -13.38
N LYS A 11 -1.52 -65.44 -12.69
CA LYS A 11 -1.20 -66.03 -11.37
C LYS A 11 -0.07 -67.06 -11.47
N GLU A 12 -0.09 -67.90 -12.49
CA GLU A 12 0.97 -68.89 -12.75
C GLU A 12 2.27 -68.20 -13.16
N MET A 13 2.19 -67.16 -13.99
CA MET A 13 3.33 -66.34 -14.39
C MET A 13 3.94 -65.57 -13.22
N SER A 14 3.12 -65.03 -12.32
CA SER A 14 3.56 -64.37 -11.09
C SER A 14 4.27 -65.36 -10.16
N ASN A 15 3.68 -66.55 -9.94
CA ASN A 15 4.29 -67.62 -9.16
C ASN A 15 5.62 -68.08 -9.78
N LEU A 16 5.68 -68.24 -11.10
CA LEU A 16 6.90 -68.62 -11.81
C LEU A 16 7.98 -67.55 -11.70
N LEU A 17 7.63 -66.27 -11.84
CA LEU A 17 8.56 -65.14 -11.65
C LEU A 17 9.06 -65.07 -10.20
N ALA A 18 8.20 -65.29 -9.21
CA ALA A 18 8.57 -65.34 -7.81
C ALA A 18 9.53 -66.50 -7.52
N THR A 19 9.28 -67.69 -8.09
CA THR A 19 10.18 -68.85 -7.97
C THR A 19 11.51 -68.58 -8.66
N LYS A 20 11.52 -67.94 -9.84
CA LYS A 20 12.77 -67.50 -10.49
C LYS A 20 13.52 -66.48 -9.65
N TRP A 21 12.84 -65.49 -9.08
CA TRP A 21 13.46 -64.50 -8.19
C TRP A 21 14.02 -65.12 -6.90
N LYS A 22 13.46 -66.22 -6.41
CA LYS A 22 14.01 -66.96 -5.28
C LYS A 22 15.25 -67.78 -5.63
N THR A 23 15.34 -68.26 -6.87
CA THR A 23 16.42 -69.15 -7.35
C THR A 23 17.57 -68.43 -8.05
N ILE A 24 17.34 -67.19 -8.49
CA ILE A 24 18.35 -66.33 -9.12
C ILE A 24 19.45 -66.00 -8.10
N THR A 25 20.71 -66.04 -8.54
CA THR A 25 21.87 -65.86 -7.65
C THR A 25 22.01 -64.39 -7.23
N ALA A 26 22.76 -64.14 -6.14
CA ALA A 26 22.99 -62.78 -5.66
C ALA A 26 23.63 -61.86 -6.74
N GLU A 27 24.49 -62.42 -7.60
CA GLU A 27 25.14 -61.71 -8.70
C GLU A 27 24.14 -61.23 -9.76
N GLU A 28 23.12 -62.03 -10.04
CA GLU A 28 22.06 -61.71 -11.00
C GLU A 28 20.97 -60.80 -10.41
N LYS A 29 20.81 -60.74 -9.08
CA LYS A 29 19.92 -59.77 -8.38
C LYS A 29 20.53 -58.38 -8.29
N LYS A 30 21.86 -58.31 -8.17
CA LYS A 30 22.64 -57.09 -7.98
C LYS A 30 22.23 -55.92 -8.91
N PRO A 31 22.08 -56.08 -10.24
CA PRO A 31 21.69 -54.95 -11.10
C PRO A 31 20.27 -54.43 -10.84
N TYR A 32 19.35 -55.28 -10.36
CA TYR A 32 17.98 -54.87 -10.03
C TYR A 32 17.95 -54.09 -8.70
N GLU A 33 18.74 -54.52 -7.72
CA GLU A 33 18.90 -53.82 -6.45
C GLU A 33 19.60 -52.46 -6.63
N GLU A 34 20.66 -52.40 -7.43
CA GLU A 34 21.33 -51.13 -7.77
C GLU A 34 20.38 -50.15 -8.50
N LYS A 35 19.58 -50.66 -9.44
CA LYS A 35 18.56 -49.85 -10.13
C LYS A 35 17.50 -49.32 -9.15
N TYR A 36 17.02 -50.17 -8.25
CA TYR A 36 16.05 -49.77 -7.20
C TYR A 36 16.62 -48.68 -6.29
N GLN A 37 17.87 -48.83 -5.82
CA GLN A 37 18.48 -47.81 -4.97
C GLN A 37 18.66 -46.49 -5.72
N THR A 38 19.11 -46.55 -6.98
CA THR A 38 19.27 -45.35 -7.82
C THR A 38 17.93 -44.63 -8.03
N GLU A 39 16.86 -45.36 -8.32
CA GLU A 39 15.52 -44.80 -8.52
C GLU A 39 14.92 -44.23 -7.23
N LYS A 40 15.14 -44.90 -6.10
CA LYS A 40 14.75 -44.42 -4.76
C LYS A 40 15.47 -43.12 -4.39
N GLU A 41 16.78 -43.05 -4.63
CA GLU A 41 17.57 -41.84 -4.40
C GLU A 41 17.12 -40.68 -5.29
N ALA A 42 16.81 -40.95 -6.56
CA ALA A 42 16.26 -39.95 -7.47
C ALA A 42 14.91 -39.42 -6.99
N TYR A 43 14.01 -40.31 -6.55
CA TYR A 43 12.71 -39.93 -5.98
C TYR A 43 12.87 -39.07 -4.71
N LEU A 44 13.76 -39.46 -3.80
CA LEU A 44 14.01 -38.70 -2.58
C LEU A 44 14.58 -37.30 -2.86
N LYS A 45 15.45 -37.16 -3.87
CA LYS A 45 15.96 -35.85 -4.32
C LYS A 45 14.84 -34.97 -4.88
N ILE A 46 13.95 -35.53 -5.69
CA ILE A 46 12.80 -34.79 -6.26
C ILE A 46 11.86 -34.33 -5.16
N VAL A 47 11.41 -35.23 -4.27
CA VAL A 47 10.52 -34.87 -3.15
C VAL A 47 11.18 -33.86 -2.21
N GLY A 48 12.48 -33.99 -1.96
CA GLY A 48 13.25 -33.02 -1.19
C GLY A 48 13.39 -31.65 -1.86
N HIS A 49 13.40 -31.60 -3.20
CA HIS A 49 13.37 -30.36 -3.96
C HIS A 49 11.99 -29.70 -3.91
N GLU A 50 10.93 -30.45 -4.21
CA GLU A 50 9.54 -29.96 -4.22
C GLU A 50 9.13 -29.41 -2.84
N LYS A 51 9.54 -30.07 -1.75
CA LYS A 51 9.30 -29.56 -0.39
C LYS A 51 9.98 -28.23 -0.12
N ARG A 52 11.23 -28.04 -0.58
CA ARG A 52 11.96 -26.78 -0.43
C ARG A 52 11.35 -25.66 -1.26
N GLU A 53 10.94 -25.95 -2.50
CA GLU A 53 10.25 -24.98 -3.35
C GLU A 53 8.91 -24.54 -2.74
N HIS A 54 8.13 -25.49 -2.22
CA HIS A 54 6.87 -25.19 -1.55
C HIS A 54 7.07 -24.35 -0.29
N GLU A 55 8.07 -24.67 0.53
CA GLU A 55 8.40 -23.90 1.72
C GLU A 55 8.87 -22.47 1.37
N ALA A 56 9.68 -22.31 0.32
CA ALA A 56 10.10 -21.00 -0.17
C ALA A 56 8.91 -20.14 -0.66
N MET A 57 7.96 -20.74 -1.38
CA MET A 57 6.74 -20.06 -1.83
C MET A 57 5.87 -19.61 -0.65
N ARG A 58 5.69 -20.46 0.36
CA ARG A 58 4.95 -20.13 1.58
C ARG A 58 5.56 -18.93 2.30
N LEU A 59 6.89 -18.91 2.43
CA LEU A 59 7.61 -17.79 3.08
C LEU A 59 7.46 -16.47 2.30
N LEU A 60 7.48 -16.53 0.96
CA LEU A 60 7.26 -15.35 0.12
C LEU A 60 5.84 -14.79 0.28
N GLU A 61 4.83 -15.66 0.36
CA GLU A 61 3.45 -15.24 0.66
C GLU A 61 3.32 -14.62 2.06
N ASP A 62 4.00 -15.20 3.06
CA ASP A 62 4.07 -14.65 4.42
C ASP A 62 4.71 -13.25 4.44
N GLU A 63 5.84 -13.06 3.76
CA GLU A 63 6.53 -11.77 3.65
C GLU A 63 5.65 -10.73 2.97
N HIS A 64 4.98 -11.09 1.86
CA HIS A 64 4.09 -10.17 1.15
C HIS A 64 2.90 -9.75 2.01
N ARG A 65 2.31 -10.68 2.77
CA ARG A 65 1.25 -10.41 3.74
C ARG A 65 1.73 -9.47 4.85
N GLN A 66 2.93 -9.69 5.40
CA GLN A 66 3.50 -8.82 6.42
C GLN A 66 3.76 -7.41 5.89
N LYS A 67 4.32 -7.29 4.67
CA LYS A 67 4.55 -6.00 4.03
C LYS A 67 3.26 -5.22 3.83
N THR A 68 2.21 -5.89 3.35
CA THR A 68 0.88 -5.28 3.18
C THR A 68 0.30 -4.82 4.52
N ALA A 69 0.42 -5.63 5.57
CA ALA A 69 -0.03 -5.27 6.91
C ALA A 69 0.73 -4.04 7.46
N MET A 70 2.04 -3.96 7.19
CA MET A 70 2.88 -2.83 7.61
C MET A 70 2.52 -1.55 6.85
N GLU A 71 2.23 -1.64 5.55
CA GLU A 71 1.77 -0.50 4.73
C GLU A 71 0.40 0.02 5.20
N LEU A 72 -0.53 -0.88 5.54
CA LEU A 72 -1.81 -0.51 6.14
C LEU A 72 -1.66 0.16 7.51
N LEU A 73 -0.71 -0.32 8.33
CA LEU A 73 -0.42 0.29 9.63
C LEU A 73 0.18 1.69 9.46
N ASP A 74 1.10 1.86 8.51
CA ASP A 74 1.67 3.18 8.20
C ASP A 74 0.59 4.14 7.71
N GLN A 75 -0.29 3.69 6.82
CA GLN A 75 -1.44 4.47 6.36
C GLN A 75 -2.38 4.85 7.53
N TYR A 76 -2.66 3.93 8.45
CA TYR A 76 -3.46 4.21 9.64
C TYR A 76 -2.79 5.23 10.58
N LEU A 77 -1.48 5.09 10.82
CA LEU A 77 -0.73 6.04 11.64
C LEU A 77 -0.69 7.44 11.00
N GLN A 78 -0.55 7.53 9.69
CA GLN A 78 -0.65 8.78 8.95
C GLN A 78 -2.05 9.40 9.09
N PHE A 79 -3.11 8.60 8.94
CA PHE A 79 -4.49 9.06 9.14
C PHE A 79 -4.73 9.62 10.54
N ILE A 80 -4.25 8.93 11.59
CA ILE A 80 -4.34 9.42 12.98
C ILE A 80 -3.54 10.72 13.16
N GLN A 81 -2.33 10.81 12.60
CA GLN A 81 -1.53 12.04 12.67
C GLN A 81 -2.19 13.22 11.93
N GLU A 82 -2.82 12.99 10.78
CA GLU A 82 -3.58 14.02 10.05
C GLU A 82 -4.80 14.47 10.82
N ALA A 83 -5.57 13.53 11.37
CA ALA A 83 -6.72 13.84 12.23
C ALA A 83 -6.31 14.65 13.48
N GLU A 84 -5.18 14.32 14.11
CA GLU A 84 -4.64 15.07 15.24
C GLU A 84 -4.10 16.45 14.83
N LYS A 85 -3.42 16.58 13.67
CA LYS A 85 -3.02 17.88 13.10
C LYS A 85 -4.23 18.77 12.83
N ASP A 86 -5.36 18.20 12.43
CA ASP A 86 -6.60 18.93 12.23
C ASP A 86 -7.21 19.46 13.55
N THR A 87 -6.96 18.80 14.69
CA THR A 87 -7.36 19.34 16.01
C THR A 87 -6.45 20.49 16.48
N LYS A 88 -5.19 20.52 16.02
CA LYS A 88 -4.24 21.61 16.22
C LYS A 88 -4.02 22.36 14.91
N LYS A 89 -5.09 22.76 14.22
CA LYS A 89 -4.98 23.58 13.01
C LYS A 89 -4.04 24.76 13.29
N PRO A 90 -2.89 24.85 12.61
CA PRO A 90 -2.07 26.04 12.64
C PRO A 90 -3.00 27.19 12.27
N LYS A 91 -3.08 28.21 13.12
CA LYS A 91 -3.79 29.44 12.73
C LYS A 91 -3.10 29.92 11.47
N ASP A 92 -3.82 29.89 10.35
CA ASP A 92 -3.31 30.31 9.05
C ASP A 92 -2.59 31.66 9.22
N PRO A 93 -1.27 31.73 8.95
CA PRO A 93 -0.48 32.94 9.12
C PRO A 93 -1.01 34.13 8.31
N LEU A 94 -1.74 33.86 7.22
CA LEU A 94 -2.31 34.86 6.33
C LEU A 94 -3.73 35.28 6.74
N LYS A 95 -4.38 34.57 7.67
CA LYS A 95 -5.71 34.95 8.15
C LYS A 95 -5.62 36.28 8.91
N PRO A 96 -6.36 37.32 8.48
CA PRO A 96 -6.39 38.59 9.20
C PRO A 96 -6.74 38.39 10.68
N LYS A 97 -6.02 39.08 11.56
CA LYS A 97 -6.26 39.03 13.00
C LYS A 97 -7.48 39.85 13.37
N GLN A 98 -8.24 39.40 14.36
CA GLN A 98 -9.41 40.13 14.83
C GLN A 98 -9.04 41.57 15.25
N PRO A 99 -9.87 42.57 14.91
CA PRO A 99 -9.60 43.95 15.21
C PRO A 99 -9.75 44.18 16.72
N MET A 100 -8.89 45.04 17.28
CA MET A 100 -8.98 45.43 18.68
C MET A 100 -10.23 46.27 18.93
N SER A 101 -10.94 46.00 20.03
CA SER A 101 -12.05 46.84 20.47
C SER A 101 -11.55 48.17 21.05
N ALA A 102 -12.45 49.15 21.21
CA ALA A 102 -12.12 50.46 21.74
C ALA A 102 -11.40 50.38 23.10
N TYR A 103 -11.88 49.52 24.00
CA TYR A 103 -11.25 49.26 25.29
C TYR A 103 -9.84 48.71 25.15
N PHE A 104 -9.59 47.78 24.23
CA PHE A 104 -8.24 47.22 24.03
C PHE A 104 -7.27 48.24 23.43
N VAL A 105 -7.75 49.11 22.55
CA VAL A 105 -6.95 50.24 22.02
C VAL A 105 -6.53 51.15 23.17
N PHE A 106 -7.49 51.61 23.99
CA PHE A 106 -7.23 52.41 25.18
C PHE A 106 -6.29 51.69 26.15
N SER A 107 -6.58 50.42 26.45
CA SER A 107 -5.84 49.67 27.46
C SER A 107 -4.39 49.43 27.05
N ASN A 108 -4.12 49.22 25.76
CA ASN A 108 -2.74 49.09 25.27
C ASN A 108 -1.96 50.40 25.39
N GLU A 109 -2.57 51.53 25.03
CA GLU A 109 -1.95 52.85 25.21
C GLU A 109 -1.67 53.12 26.70
N ARG A 110 -2.66 52.85 27.55
CA ARG A 110 -2.55 53.12 28.98
C ARG A 110 -1.56 52.19 29.69
N ARG A 111 -1.53 50.90 29.33
CA ARG A 111 -0.52 49.95 29.84
C ARG A 111 0.88 50.37 29.45
N ALA A 112 1.10 50.85 28.22
CA ALA A 112 2.40 51.32 27.79
C ALA A 112 2.87 52.54 28.60
N ALA A 113 1.94 53.46 28.93
CA ALA A 113 2.24 54.60 29.80
C ALA A 113 2.56 54.17 31.24
N LEU A 114 1.84 53.17 31.78
CA LEU A 114 2.00 52.70 33.17
C LEU A 114 3.13 51.68 33.35
N ALA A 115 3.65 51.08 32.28
CA ALA A 115 4.73 50.10 32.32
C ALA A 115 6.06 50.69 32.85
N GLY A 116 6.24 52.02 32.75
CA GLY A 116 7.40 52.72 33.30
C GLY A 116 7.37 52.93 34.83
N GLU A 117 6.24 52.66 35.49
CA GLU A 117 6.02 53.02 36.91
C GLU A 117 6.25 51.86 37.90
N THR A 118 6.92 50.78 37.50
CA THR A 118 7.19 49.57 38.33
C THR A 118 5.95 48.87 38.93
N LYS A 119 4.77 49.09 38.36
CA LYS A 119 3.52 48.43 38.77
C LYS A 119 3.40 47.01 38.21
N ASN A 120 2.80 46.10 38.97
CA ASN A 120 2.55 44.74 38.49
C ASN A 120 1.47 44.74 37.38
N VAL A 121 1.54 43.82 36.42
CA VAL A 121 0.57 43.67 35.31
C VAL A 121 -0.88 43.62 35.80
N LEU A 122 -1.12 42.95 36.94
CA LEU A 122 -2.44 42.87 37.57
C LEU A 122 -2.95 44.23 38.08
N GLU A 123 -2.07 45.06 38.64
CA GLU A 123 -2.42 46.39 39.14
C GLU A 123 -2.71 47.34 37.99
N ILE A 124 -1.88 47.29 36.94
CA ILE A 124 -2.08 48.07 35.72
C ILE A 124 -3.44 47.72 35.09
N ALA A 125 -3.79 46.43 35.04
CA ALA A 125 -5.08 45.99 34.50
C ALA A 125 -6.27 46.52 35.32
N LYS A 126 -6.18 46.54 36.66
CA LYS A 126 -7.22 47.10 37.54
C LYS A 126 -7.41 48.60 37.31
N ILE A 127 -6.32 49.38 37.36
CA ILE A 127 -6.34 50.83 37.14
C ILE A 127 -6.95 51.16 35.79
N THR A 128 -6.49 50.49 34.73
CA THR A 128 -6.97 50.72 33.37
C THR A 128 -8.46 50.39 33.22
N GLY A 129 -8.93 49.31 33.86
CA GLY A 129 -10.34 48.94 33.85
C GLY A 129 -11.24 49.97 34.55
N GLU A 130 -10.80 50.49 35.70
CA GLU A 130 -11.52 51.53 36.45
C GLU A 130 -11.54 52.86 35.70
N GLU A 131 -10.40 53.28 35.13
CA GLU A 131 -10.32 54.49 34.29
C GLU A 131 -11.31 54.41 33.12
N TRP A 132 -11.31 53.31 32.37
CA TRP A 132 -12.25 53.13 31.26
C TRP A 132 -13.72 53.19 31.69
N LYS A 133 -14.05 52.60 32.85
CA LYS A 133 -15.41 52.61 33.38
C LYS A 133 -15.87 54.04 33.72
N ASN A 134 -14.97 54.86 34.24
CA ASN A 134 -15.25 56.23 34.65
C ASN A 134 -15.12 57.26 33.51
N MET A 135 -14.59 56.87 32.34
CA MET A 135 -14.52 57.74 31.16
C MET A 135 -15.91 58.03 30.58
N THR A 136 -16.11 59.29 30.21
CA THR A 136 -17.28 59.77 29.47
C THR A 136 -17.26 59.33 28.01
N ASP A 137 -18.42 59.35 27.35
CA ASP A 137 -18.52 59.00 25.93
C ASP A 137 -17.65 59.89 25.05
N LYS A 138 -17.49 61.17 25.40
CA LYS A 138 -16.58 62.10 24.69
C LYS A 138 -15.12 61.66 24.79
N GLN A 139 -14.71 61.11 25.94
CA GLN A 139 -13.36 60.59 26.14
C GLN A 139 -13.17 59.22 25.47
N LYS A 140 -14.24 58.43 25.31
CA LYS A 140 -14.22 57.13 24.62
C LYS A 140 -14.30 57.26 23.09
N ALA A 141 -14.91 58.32 22.58
CA ALA A 141 -15.12 58.56 21.15
C ALA A 141 -13.86 58.41 20.26
N PRO A 142 -12.65 58.87 20.65
CA PRO A 142 -11.44 58.65 19.86
C PRO A 142 -11.11 57.16 19.70
N TYR A 143 -11.24 56.40 20.79
CA TYR A 143 -10.97 54.96 20.83
C TYR A 143 -12.02 54.17 20.05
N GLU A 144 -13.28 54.57 20.12
CA GLU A 144 -14.36 53.99 19.33
C GLU A 144 -14.17 54.24 17.83
N LYS A 145 -13.73 55.44 17.44
CA LYS A 145 -13.40 55.75 16.05
C LYS A 145 -12.23 54.89 15.51
N ILE A 146 -11.20 54.68 16.33
CA ILE A 146 -10.07 53.80 15.97
C ILE A 146 -10.55 52.35 15.84
N ALA A 147 -11.36 51.86 16.79
CA ALA A 147 -11.90 50.51 16.75
C ALA A 147 -12.80 50.28 15.52
N LEU A 148 -13.61 51.27 15.14
CA LEU A 148 -14.44 51.22 13.94
C LEU A 148 -13.58 51.13 12.68
N ARG A 149 -12.56 52.00 12.56
CA ARG A 149 -11.62 51.96 11.43
C ARG A 149 -10.87 50.62 11.34
N ASN A 150 -10.44 50.08 12.48
CA ASN A 150 -9.79 48.76 12.54
C ASN A 150 -10.74 47.64 12.11
N LYS A 151 -12.02 47.73 12.49
CA LYS A 151 -13.05 46.77 12.08
C LYS A 151 -13.29 46.81 10.57
N GLU A 152 -13.42 47.98 9.98
CA GLU A 152 -13.57 48.16 8.52
C GLU A 152 -12.36 47.58 7.77
N LYS A 153 -11.13 47.91 8.24
CA LYS A 153 -9.91 47.35 7.67
C LYS A 153 -9.89 45.82 7.74
N TYR A 154 -10.23 45.24 8.89
CA TYR A 154 -10.32 43.80 9.06
C TYR A 154 -11.36 43.16 8.14
N MET A 155 -12.52 43.80 7.95
CA MET A 155 -13.55 43.28 7.05
C MET A 155 -13.04 43.21 5.61
N ASN A 156 -12.40 44.27 5.12
CA ASN A 156 -11.80 44.28 3.78
C ASN A 156 -10.71 43.23 3.63
N GLU A 157 -9.80 43.13 4.60
CA GLU A 157 -8.74 42.11 4.60
C GLU A 157 -9.31 40.69 4.63
N MET A 158 -10.39 40.47 5.38
CA MET A 158 -11.07 39.17 5.46
C MET A 158 -11.77 38.80 4.15
N GLU A 159 -12.32 39.76 3.43
CA GLU A 159 -12.91 39.51 2.11
C GLU A 159 -11.84 39.08 1.11
N VAL A 160 -10.72 39.80 1.05
CA VAL A 160 -9.58 39.44 0.21
C VAL A 160 -9.03 38.07 0.59
N TYR A 161 -8.89 37.78 1.89
CA TYR A 161 -8.45 36.47 2.37
C TYR A 161 -9.40 35.35 1.92
N LYS A 162 -10.71 35.54 2.06
CA LYS A 162 -11.71 34.54 1.62
C LYS A 162 -11.65 34.30 0.11
N GLN A 163 -11.50 35.36 -0.69
CA GLN A 163 -11.35 35.25 -2.14
C GLN A 163 -10.11 34.44 -2.50
N LYS A 164 -8.96 34.77 -1.90
CA LYS A 164 -7.71 34.04 -2.13
C LYS A 164 -7.80 32.57 -1.78
N ILE A 165 -8.41 32.23 -0.63
CA ILE A 165 -8.63 30.84 -0.23
C ILE A 165 -9.54 30.11 -1.23
N ALA A 166 -10.59 30.78 -1.71
CA ALA A 166 -11.47 30.20 -2.71
C ALA A 166 -10.73 29.94 -4.03
N GLU A 167 -9.94 30.89 -4.52
CA GLU A 167 -9.11 30.76 -5.72
C GLU A 167 -8.08 29.65 -5.61
N GLU A 168 -7.34 29.60 -4.50
CA GLU A 168 -6.35 28.55 -4.22
C GLU A 168 -7.02 27.16 -4.17
N SER A 169 -8.16 27.04 -3.49
CA SER A 169 -8.93 25.79 -3.45
C SER A 169 -9.43 25.35 -4.83
N ALA A 170 -9.76 26.31 -5.71
CA ALA A 170 -10.17 26.03 -7.07
C ALA A 170 -8.98 25.61 -7.95
N SER A 171 -7.80 26.20 -7.75
CA SER A 171 -6.56 25.80 -8.42
C SER A 171 -6.18 24.36 -8.06
N LEU A 172 -6.16 24.04 -6.76
CA LEU A 172 -5.82 22.71 -6.27
C LEU A 172 -6.75 21.64 -6.85
N LYS A 173 -8.06 21.88 -6.87
CA LYS A 173 -9.03 20.95 -7.50
C LYS A 173 -8.76 20.73 -8.98
N LYS A 174 -8.40 21.79 -9.73
CA LYS A 174 -8.04 21.65 -11.15
C LYS A 174 -6.77 20.83 -11.33
N GLU A 175 -5.74 21.09 -10.53
CA GLU A 175 -4.49 20.33 -10.56
C GLU A 175 -4.71 18.85 -10.23
N GLU A 176 -5.53 18.55 -9.22
CA GLU A 176 -5.94 17.19 -8.87
C GLU A 176 -6.70 16.50 -10.03
N GLU A 177 -7.65 17.20 -10.66
CA GLU A 177 -8.39 16.68 -11.81
C GLU A 177 -7.47 16.38 -13.01
N GLU A 178 -6.51 17.26 -13.29
CA GLU A 178 -5.52 17.06 -14.35
C GLU A 178 -4.60 15.87 -14.06
N PHE A 179 -4.12 15.75 -12.82
CA PHE A 179 -3.31 14.62 -12.38
C PHE A 179 -4.08 13.30 -12.52
N MET A 180 -5.34 13.27 -12.09
CA MET A 180 -6.21 12.10 -12.21
C MET A 180 -6.47 11.73 -13.67
N LYS A 181 -6.62 12.71 -14.56
CA LYS A 181 -6.75 12.48 -16.00
C LYS A 181 -5.49 11.85 -16.57
N LEU A 182 -4.31 12.30 -16.16
CA LEU A 182 -3.03 11.72 -16.60
C LEU A 182 -2.88 10.27 -16.12
N GLN A 183 -3.20 9.99 -14.86
CA GLN A 183 -3.17 8.63 -14.31
C GLN A 183 -4.13 7.69 -15.05
N LYS A 184 -5.37 8.13 -15.32
CA LYS A 184 -6.33 7.37 -16.14
C LYS A 184 -5.78 7.07 -17.53
N GLN A 185 -5.14 8.04 -18.19
CA GLN A 185 -4.52 7.81 -19.50
C GLN A 185 -3.38 6.79 -19.45
N GLN A 186 -2.53 6.84 -18.43
CA GLN A 186 -1.45 5.88 -18.23
C GLN A 186 -2.00 4.47 -17.98
N ALA A 187 -3.03 4.33 -17.13
CA ALA A 187 -3.69 3.06 -16.87
C ALA A 187 -4.31 2.45 -18.14
N ILE A 188 -4.99 3.26 -18.98
CA ILE A 188 -5.55 2.81 -20.26
C ILE A 188 -4.43 2.33 -21.20
N LYS A 189 -3.29 3.02 -21.26
CA LYS A 189 -2.14 2.59 -22.07
C LYS A 189 -1.57 1.25 -21.58
N LEU A 190 -1.45 1.05 -20.27
CA LEU A 190 -1.00 -0.22 -19.69
C LEU A 190 -1.98 -1.35 -19.98
N LEU A 191 -3.29 -1.10 -19.86
CA LEU A 191 -4.33 -2.08 -20.17
C LEU A 191 -4.27 -2.51 -21.64
N LYS A 192 -4.17 -1.55 -22.58
CA LYS A 192 -3.97 -1.85 -24.01
C LYS A 192 -2.69 -2.65 -24.27
N LYS A 193 -1.60 -2.38 -23.54
CA LYS A 193 -0.35 -3.15 -23.65
C LYS A 193 -0.55 -4.57 -23.13
N LYS A 194 -1.27 -4.75 -22.02
CA LYS A 194 -1.61 -6.05 -21.44
C LYS A 194 -2.46 -6.89 -22.39
N GLU A 195 -3.52 -6.32 -22.97
CA GLU A 195 -4.37 -6.99 -23.97
C GLU A 195 -3.56 -7.43 -25.20
N LYS A 196 -2.65 -6.58 -25.69
CA LYS A 196 -1.72 -6.95 -26.78
C LYS A 196 -0.80 -8.10 -26.40
N THR A 197 -0.28 -8.13 -25.18
CA THR A 197 0.56 -9.25 -24.72
C THR A 197 -0.26 -10.53 -24.53
N GLU A 198 -1.48 -10.45 -24.00
CA GLU A 198 -2.36 -11.61 -23.82
C GLU A 198 -2.78 -12.23 -25.16
N THR A 199 -3.14 -11.40 -26.14
CA THR A 199 -3.44 -11.86 -27.50
C THR A 199 -2.23 -12.52 -28.16
N LEU A 200 -1.02 -11.97 -27.99
CA LEU A 200 0.22 -12.58 -28.48
C LEU A 200 0.53 -13.91 -27.79
N ILE A 201 0.33 -14.00 -26.47
CA ILE A 201 0.50 -15.24 -25.69
C ILE A 201 -0.51 -16.29 -26.16
N LYS A 202 -1.78 -15.91 -26.36
CA LYS A 202 -2.82 -16.81 -26.85
C LYS A 202 -2.47 -17.36 -28.23
N LYS A 203 -2.08 -16.48 -29.16
CA LYS A 203 -1.64 -16.88 -30.51
C LYS A 203 -0.43 -17.83 -30.46
N THR A 204 0.59 -17.51 -29.66
CA THR A 204 1.76 -18.38 -29.46
C THR A 204 1.39 -19.75 -28.87
N LYS A 205 0.43 -19.81 -27.94
CA LYS A 205 -0.07 -21.08 -27.38
C LYS A 205 -0.83 -21.91 -28.43
N GLU A 206 -1.65 -21.27 -29.25
CA GLU A 206 -2.37 -21.93 -30.36
C GLU A 206 -1.40 -22.47 -31.41
N ASP A 207 -0.39 -21.69 -31.81
CA ASP A 207 0.65 -22.11 -32.74
C ASP A 207 1.49 -23.27 -32.17
N ARG A 208 1.83 -23.22 -30.88
CA ARG A 208 2.53 -24.33 -30.19
C ARG A 208 1.66 -25.59 -30.08
N GLN A 209 0.35 -25.46 -29.89
CA GLN A 209 -0.58 -26.60 -29.91
C GLN A 209 -0.71 -27.22 -31.30
N LYS A 210 -0.78 -26.40 -32.37
CA LYS A 210 -0.76 -26.88 -33.76
C LYS A 210 0.53 -27.64 -34.06
N GLN A 211 1.69 -27.08 -33.71
CA GLN A 211 2.98 -27.78 -33.85
C GLN A 211 3.07 -29.06 -33.03
N LYS A 212 2.48 -29.10 -31.82
CA LYS A 212 2.42 -30.33 -31.00
C LYS A 212 1.48 -31.37 -31.59
N LYS A 213 0.37 -31.00 -32.24
CA LYS A 213 -0.50 -31.95 -32.96
C LYS A 213 0.23 -32.54 -34.18
N GLU A 214 0.89 -31.70 -34.97
CA GLU A 214 1.71 -32.15 -36.11
C GLU A 214 2.91 -33.03 -35.70
N LYS A 215 3.52 -32.77 -34.52
CA LYS A 215 4.59 -33.64 -33.97
C LYS A 215 4.05 -34.87 -33.23
N GLY A 216 2.87 -34.79 -32.62
CA GLY A 216 2.21 -35.88 -31.89
C GLY A 216 1.64 -36.96 -32.80
N GLU A 217 1.19 -36.60 -34.01
CA GLU A 217 0.93 -37.58 -35.08
C GLU A 217 2.21 -38.33 -35.51
N LYS A 218 3.40 -37.83 -35.19
CA LYS A 218 4.69 -38.48 -35.50
C LYS A 218 5.36 -39.19 -34.33
N ILE A 219 4.95 -38.97 -33.07
CA ILE A 219 5.66 -39.50 -31.89
C ILE A 219 4.66 -39.93 -30.80
N VAL A 220 4.19 -41.17 -30.87
CA VAL A 220 3.64 -41.90 -29.73
C VAL A 220 4.81 -42.66 -29.11
N ASP A 221 5.46 -42.10 -28.09
CA ASP A 221 6.58 -42.75 -27.38
C ASP A 221 6.03 -43.62 -26.21
N PRO A 222 6.19 -44.96 -26.24
CA PRO A 222 5.62 -45.88 -25.25
C PRO A 222 6.24 -45.83 -23.84
N ASN A 223 7.26 -45.01 -23.57
CA ASN A 223 8.15 -45.16 -22.39
C ASN A 223 8.05 -44.06 -21.30
N LYS A 224 6.85 -43.65 -20.86
CA LYS A 224 6.72 -42.76 -19.68
C LYS A 224 6.76 -43.57 -18.36
N PRO A 225 7.66 -43.30 -17.41
CA PRO A 225 7.84 -44.13 -16.20
C PRO A 225 6.77 -43.88 -15.12
N MET A 226 6.38 -44.94 -14.41
CA MET A 226 5.37 -44.97 -13.33
C MET A 226 6.02 -45.03 -11.94
N LYS A 227 5.26 -44.68 -10.89
CA LYS A 227 5.67 -44.85 -9.49
C LYS A 227 6.12 -46.29 -9.22
N PRO A 228 7.31 -46.51 -8.63
CA PRO A 228 7.73 -47.85 -8.23
C PRO A 228 6.80 -48.39 -7.13
N ALA A 229 6.44 -49.67 -7.26
CA ALA A 229 5.56 -50.42 -6.35
C ALA A 229 6.32 -50.94 -5.12
#